data_AF-A0A329LSV0-F1
#
_entry.id   AF-A0A329LSV0-F1
#
_cell.length_a   1.000
_cell.length_b   1.000
_cell.length_c   1.000
_cell.angle_alpha   90.00
_cell.angle_beta   90.00
_cell.angle_gamma   90.00
#
_symmetry.space_group_name_H-M   'P 1'
#
loop_
_entity.id
_entity.type
_entity.pdbx_description
1 polymer ?
#
loop_
_entity_poly.entity_id
_entity_poly.type
_entity_poly.pdbx_seq_one_letter_code
_entity_poly.pdbx_strand_id
1 'polypeptide(L)'
;PAEINGRIAGDNFNAKFLESFTLRTNETFQEQYLAAGGKNGVFNFPSGGTHDWPYWGQQLQQMKPDIQRVLGATPQPSTPIATEASLETPNPGN
;
A
#
# COMPACT_ATOMS: atom_id res chain seq x y z
N PRO A 1 -24.08 26.63 31.72
CA PRO A 1 -24.22 27.40 30.46
C PRO A 1 -22.89 27.50 29.70
N ALA A 2 -22.73 26.64 28.70
CA ALA A 2 -21.92 26.84 27.49
C ALA A 2 -22.33 25.73 26.49
N GLU A 3 -23.57 25.82 26.04
CA GLU A 3 -24.08 25.13 24.85
C GLU A 3 -23.62 25.93 23.61
N ILE A 4 -22.70 25.37 22.81
CA ILE A 4 -22.51 25.76 21.40
C ILE A 4 -22.43 24.48 20.55
N ASN A 5 -23.63 23.92 20.38
CA ASN A 5 -24.17 23.21 19.23
C ASN A 5 -23.33 23.14 17.93
N GLY A 6 -23.10 21.92 17.44
CA GLY A 6 -23.37 21.62 16.02
C GLY A 6 -22.21 21.28 15.08
N ARG A 7 -20.98 20.95 15.55
CA ARG A 7 -19.86 20.62 14.63
C ARG A 7 -19.16 19.27 14.81
N ILE A 8 -19.56 18.42 15.75
CA ILE A 8 -18.81 17.18 16.05
C ILE A 8 -19.54 15.88 15.61
N ALA A 9 -20.69 15.99 14.92
CA ALA A 9 -21.44 14.83 14.42
C ALA A 9 -21.28 14.59 12.89
N GLY A 10 -20.96 15.64 12.11
CA GLY A 10 -20.91 15.58 10.64
C GLY A 10 -19.62 14.98 10.06
N ASP A 11 -18.46 15.27 10.66
CA ASP A 11 -17.16 14.84 10.12
C ASP A 11 -16.92 13.33 10.23
N ASN A 12 -17.44 12.69 11.30
CA ASN A 12 -17.29 11.25 11.50
C ASN A 12 -18.21 10.41 10.59
N PHE A 13 -19.31 10.97 10.09
CA PHE A 13 -20.18 10.28 9.13
C PHE A 13 -19.58 10.27 7.74
N ASN A 14 -19.04 11.42 7.29
CA ASN A 14 -18.43 11.54 5.97
C ASN A 14 -17.17 10.68 5.84
N ALA A 15 -16.31 10.65 6.86
CA ALA A 15 -15.11 9.80 6.85
C ALA A 15 -15.45 8.30 6.81
N LYS A 16 -16.39 7.85 7.66
CA LYS A 16 -16.86 6.45 7.67
C LYS A 16 -17.64 6.06 6.42
N PHE A 17 -18.36 7.02 5.80
CA PHE A 17 -19.05 6.82 4.53
C PHE A 17 -18.05 6.67 3.38
N LEU A 18 -17.00 7.49 3.32
CA LEU A 18 -15.94 7.36 2.32
C LEU A 18 -15.13 6.07 2.49
N GLU A 19 -14.85 5.66 3.72
CA GLU A 19 -14.19 4.39 4.04
C GLU A 19 -15.06 3.18 3.63
N SER A 20 -16.36 3.20 3.95
CA SER A 20 -17.33 2.16 3.52
C SER A 20 -17.61 2.17 2.01
N PHE A 21 -17.53 3.35 1.37
CA PHE A 21 -17.72 3.51 -0.07
C PHE A 21 -16.53 2.95 -0.85
N THR A 22 -15.31 3.09 -0.33
CA THR A 22 -14.10 2.58 -0.98
C THR A 22 -14.05 1.06 -0.92
N LEU A 23 -14.41 0.43 0.20
CA LEU A 23 -14.51 -1.04 0.29
C LEU A 23 -15.58 -1.59 -0.68
N ARG A 24 -16.79 -1.01 -0.68
CA ARG A 24 -17.86 -1.41 -1.62
C ARG A 24 -17.48 -1.23 -3.08
N THR A 25 -16.73 -0.19 -3.42
CA THR A 25 -16.29 0.04 -4.81
C THR A 25 -15.28 -1.01 -5.26
N ASN A 26 -14.37 -1.43 -4.37
CA ASN A 26 -13.42 -2.49 -4.69
C ASN A 26 -14.09 -3.87 -4.81
N GLU A 27 -15.07 -4.19 -3.95
CA GLU A 27 -15.89 -5.41 -4.09
C GLU A 27 -16.67 -5.40 -5.40
N THR A 28 -17.30 -4.27 -5.74
CA THR A 28 -18.00 -4.10 -7.02
C THR A 28 -17.04 -4.29 -8.20
N PHE A 29 -15.81 -3.79 -8.10
CA PHE A 29 -14.80 -4.01 -9.15
C PHE A 29 -14.44 -5.50 -9.29
N GLN A 30 -14.30 -6.25 -8.18
CA GLN A 30 -14.09 -7.70 -8.23
C GLN A 30 -15.24 -8.39 -8.95
N GLU A 31 -16.48 -8.08 -8.59
CA GLU A 31 -17.66 -8.67 -9.22
C GLU A 31 -17.69 -8.43 -10.72
N GLN A 32 -17.44 -7.18 -11.16
CA GLN A 32 -17.39 -6.82 -12.58
C GLN A 32 -16.22 -7.51 -13.31
N TYR A 33 -15.05 -7.61 -12.67
CA TYR A 33 -13.90 -8.33 -13.21
C TYR A 33 -14.24 -9.81 -13.48
N LEU A 34 -14.90 -10.47 -12.52
CA LEU A 34 -15.34 -11.86 -12.66
C LEU A 34 -16.44 -12.00 -13.73
N ALA A 35 -17.43 -11.09 -13.73
CA ALA A 35 -18.52 -11.09 -14.71
C ALA A 35 -18.00 -10.90 -16.15
N ALA A 36 -16.94 -10.12 -16.33
CA ALA A 36 -16.24 -9.95 -17.60
C ALA A 36 -15.36 -11.15 -18.00
N GLY A 37 -15.31 -12.22 -17.19
CA GLY A 37 -14.53 -13.42 -17.45
C GLY A 37 -13.07 -13.35 -17.00
N GLY A 38 -12.72 -12.39 -16.14
CA GLY A 38 -11.40 -12.27 -15.53
C GLY A 38 -11.06 -13.48 -14.66
N LYS A 39 -9.82 -13.97 -14.77
CA LYS A 39 -9.35 -15.20 -14.09
C LYS A 39 -7.94 -15.08 -13.49
N ASN A 40 -7.33 -13.91 -13.54
CA ASN A 40 -5.94 -13.67 -13.14
C ASN A 40 -5.81 -12.47 -12.19
N GLY A 41 -6.82 -12.24 -11.36
CA GLY A 41 -6.83 -11.20 -10.33
C GLY A 41 -6.75 -11.83 -8.95
N VAL A 42 -5.95 -11.23 -8.06
CA VAL A 42 -5.93 -11.53 -6.62
C VAL A 42 -6.62 -10.39 -5.90
N PHE A 43 -7.69 -10.70 -5.17
CA PHE A 43 -8.49 -9.72 -4.42
C PHE A 43 -8.42 -10.04 -2.93
N ASN A 44 -7.85 -9.13 -2.14
CA ASN A 44 -7.69 -9.28 -0.69
C ASN A 44 -8.52 -8.19 0.02
N PHE A 45 -9.61 -8.59 0.69
CA PHE A 45 -10.47 -7.70 1.47
C PHE A 45 -10.45 -8.10 2.95
N PRO A 46 -9.35 -7.85 3.69
CA PRO A 46 -9.31 -8.20 5.11
C PRO A 46 -10.30 -7.33 5.89
N SER A 47 -10.90 -7.92 6.93
CA SER A 47 -11.87 -7.26 7.82
C SER A 47 -11.26 -6.12 8.66
N GLY A 48 -9.95 -5.89 8.55
CA GLY A 48 -9.22 -4.82 9.20
C GLY A 48 -8.02 -4.41 8.34
N GLY A 49 -7.88 -3.10 8.15
CA GLY A 49 -6.81 -2.46 7.41
C GLY A 49 -7.09 -0.97 7.38
N THR A 50 -6.24 -0.17 8.01
CA THR A 50 -6.33 1.28 7.93
C THR A 50 -5.61 1.77 6.66
N HIS A 51 -5.98 2.95 6.17
CA HIS A 51 -5.35 3.60 5.01
C HIS A 51 -3.94 4.12 5.37
N ASP A 52 -3.08 3.23 5.83
CA ASP A 52 -1.77 3.56 6.41
C ASP A 52 -0.64 2.73 5.78
N TRP A 53 0.54 3.34 5.75
CA TRP A 53 1.75 2.75 5.20
C TRP A 53 2.12 1.36 5.73
N PRO A 54 2.01 1.05 7.03
CA PRO A 54 2.33 -0.28 7.51
C PRO A 54 1.46 -1.37 6.88
N TYR A 55 0.17 -1.09 6.65
CA TYR A 55 -0.75 -2.03 6.03
C TYR A 55 -0.42 -2.23 4.54
N TRP A 56 -0.14 -1.15 3.80
CA TRP A 56 0.33 -1.28 2.41
C TRP A 56 1.67 -1.99 2.29
N GLY A 57 2.59 -1.75 3.22
CA GLY A 57 3.87 -2.44 3.29
C GLY A 57 3.71 -3.95 3.50
N GLN A 58 2.78 -4.38 4.34
CA GLN A 58 2.46 -5.79 4.52
C GLN A 58 1.90 -6.42 3.23
N GLN A 59 0.97 -5.74 2.54
CA GLN A 59 0.44 -6.23 1.27
C GLN A 59 1.55 -6.36 0.21
N LEU A 60 2.45 -5.39 0.11
CA LEU A 60 3.60 -5.46 -0.81
C LEU A 60 4.50 -6.66 -0.52
N GLN A 61 4.79 -6.93 0.76
CA GLN A 61 5.58 -8.11 1.15
C GLN A 61 4.88 -9.42 0.77
N GLN A 62 3.56 -9.48 0.93
CA GLN A 62 2.76 -10.64 0.53
C GLN A 62 2.73 -10.86 -0.99
N MET A 63 2.78 -9.77 -1.78
CA MET A 63 2.78 -9.84 -3.25
C MET A 63 4.14 -10.20 -3.85
N LYS A 64 5.24 -10.02 -3.12
CA LYS A 64 6.60 -10.29 -3.61
C LYS A 64 6.77 -11.65 -4.33
N PRO A 65 6.38 -12.80 -3.76
CA PRO A 65 6.53 -14.09 -4.45
C PRO A 65 5.69 -14.17 -5.74
N ASP A 66 4.50 -13.58 -5.75
CA ASP A 66 3.63 -13.60 -6.93
C ASP A 66 4.20 -12.73 -8.06
N ILE A 67 4.69 -11.53 -7.72
CA ILE A 67 5.36 -10.64 -8.68
C ILE A 67 6.57 -11.33 -9.30
N GLN A 68 7.40 -11.99 -8.48
CA GLN A 68 8.57 -12.73 -8.97
C GLN A 68 8.17 -13.85 -9.94
N ARG A 69 7.13 -14.62 -9.59
CA ARG A 69 6.60 -15.69 -10.44
C ARG A 69 6.06 -15.16 -11.77
N VAL A 70 5.26 -14.10 -11.74
CA VAL A 70 4.60 -13.54 -12.94
C VAL A 70 5.61 -12.89 -13.89
N LEU A 71 6.59 -12.17 -13.34
CA LEU A 71 7.61 -11.48 -14.15
C LEU A 71 8.81 -12.37 -14.50
N GLY A 72 8.87 -13.61 -13.99
CA GLY A 72 10.02 -14.49 -14.17
C GLY A 72 11.30 -13.94 -13.53
N ALA A 73 11.18 -13.11 -12.49
CA ALA A 73 12.33 -12.50 -11.85
C ALA A 73 13.07 -13.54 -10.99
N THR A 74 14.33 -13.82 -11.35
CA THR A 74 15.23 -14.58 -10.48
C THR A 74 15.66 -13.67 -9.32
N PRO A 75 15.52 -14.09 -8.05
CA PRO A 75 15.99 -13.30 -6.91
C PRO A 75 17.49 -12.99 -7.09
N GLN A 76 17.81 -11.72 -7.33
CA GLN A 76 19.19 -11.26 -7.27
C GLN A 76 19.58 -11.19 -5.78
N PRO A 77 20.70 -11.80 -5.35
CA PRO A 77 21.23 -11.54 -4.04
C PRO A 77 21.50 -10.03 -3.94
N SER A 78 20.97 -9.39 -2.90
CA SER A 78 21.25 -7.98 -2.64
C SER A 78 22.74 -7.85 -2.36
N THR A 79 23.51 -7.39 -3.35
CA THR A 79 24.88 -6.92 -3.09
C THR A 79 24.73 -5.78 -2.09
N PRO A 80 25.24 -5.89 -0.85
CA PRO A 80 25.23 -4.74 0.05
C PRO A 80 25.94 -3.61 -0.69
N ILE A 81 25.30 -2.43 -0.77
CA ILE A 81 25.90 -1.23 -1.36
C ILE A 81 27.24 -1.06 -0.67
N ALA A 82 28.31 -1.30 -1.43
CA ALA A 82 29.66 -1.16 -0.94
C ALA A 82 29.85 0.31 -0.56
N THR A 83 29.96 0.55 0.74
CA THR A 83 30.88 1.53 1.31
C THR A 83 30.99 2.85 0.52
N GLU A 84 30.00 3.75 0.65
CA GLU A 84 30.18 5.19 0.37
C GLU A 84 31.10 5.86 1.44
N ALA A 85 32.07 5.14 2.00
CA ALA A 85 32.95 5.59 3.08
C ALA A 85 34.41 5.14 2.85
N SER A 86 34.92 5.39 1.66
CA SER A 86 36.34 5.49 1.29
C SER A 86 36.30 6.00 -0.14
N LEU A 87 36.55 7.27 -0.44
CA LEU A 87 37.90 7.84 -0.51
C LEU A 87 37.78 9.37 -0.39
N GLU A 88 37.89 9.91 0.81
CA GLU A 88 38.32 11.29 1.01
C GLU A 88 39.85 11.26 0.93
N THR A 89 40.42 11.64 -0.21
CA THR A 89 41.88 11.83 -0.35
C THR A 89 42.23 13.24 0.10
N PRO A 90 43.17 13.44 1.05
CA PRO A 90 43.64 14.77 1.42
C PRO A 90 44.45 15.36 0.27
N ASN A 91 44.07 16.56 -0.18
CA ASN A 91 44.77 17.37 -1.18
C ASN A 91 46.19 17.77 -0.69
N PRO A 92 47.29 17.29 -1.29
CA PRO A 92 48.59 17.93 -1.17
C PRO A 92 48.73 18.97 -2.29
N GLY A 93 49.06 20.20 -1.94
CA GLY A 93 48.90 21.36 -2.82
C GLY A 93 49.66 21.33 -4.16
N ASN A 94 49.16 22.18 -5.06
CA ASN A 94 49.92 22.93 -6.05
C ASN A 94 49.23 24.27 -6.29
#